data_AF-A0A1I0K336-F1
#
_entry.id   AF-A0A1I0K336-F1
#
_cell.length_a   1.000
_cell.length_b   1.000
_cell.length_c   1.000
_cell.angle_alpha   90.00
_cell.angle_beta   90.00
_cell.angle_gamma   90.00
#
_symmetry.space_group_name_H-M   'P 1'
#
loop_
_entity.id
_entity.type
_entity.pdbx_description
1 polymer ?
#
loop_
_entity_poly.entity_id
_entity_poly.type
_entity_poly.pdbx_seq_one_letter_code
_entity_poly.pdbx_strand_id
1 'polypeptide(L)'
;MQARWLSLVAMSWLCAACGGDKEEQEPEPGPNPAATKLDSFKKGSLVTGEDARYWALKASAPNIYTLVNTVSLISSGPDSSREADPACPVETQQGLVTHKKGGCTDKYGVEWVGAVEEKINAGGGIVYTYSGFGFREPVACDGKTATHSLVYDGSLTMSSGMKLQTFSIQLVMDAVTVDSGTCATEAVSSAVDYQGSTTSEGSDQSKPSTWNGSGRIGYADTGVISAETRDEVTHSEVCASEAISGKTTLTTDGHRAEIQYDGATDCEETATVQWNLDGAAQGELEGIACSASNGPSLAMWGVGLFGALGLMRRRARR
;
A
#
# COMPACT_ATOMS: atom_id res chain seq x y z
N MET A 1 11.28 -28.56 12.69
CA MET A 1 10.65 -27.52 11.86
C MET A 1 11.18 -27.70 10.46
N GLN A 2 10.38 -28.35 9.60
CA GLN A 2 10.78 -28.69 8.24
C GLN A 2 10.54 -27.48 7.34
N ALA A 3 11.62 -26.94 6.78
CA ALA A 3 11.58 -25.96 5.71
C ALA A 3 10.86 -26.59 4.51
N ARG A 4 9.70 -26.04 4.14
CA ARG A 4 9.04 -26.39 2.87
C ARG A 4 9.83 -25.77 1.74
N TRP A 5 10.62 -26.61 1.10
CA TRP A 5 11.25 -26.34 -0.18
C TRP A 5 10.15 -26.11 -1.24
N LEU A 6 10.16 -24.93 -1.85
CA LEU A 6 9.51 -24.71 -3.14
C LEU A 6 10.21 -25.61 -4.16
N SER A 7 9.55 -26.69 -4.57
CA SER A 7 9.97 -27.48 -5.72
C SER A 7 9.82 -26.61 -6.96
N LEU A 8 10.96 -26.15 -7.48
CA LEU A 8 11.12 -25.71 -8.86
C LEU A 8 10.65 -26.83 -9.80
N VAL A 9 9.41 -26.73 -10.28
CA VAL A 9 8.96 -27.52 -11.41
C VAL A 9 9.52 -26.85 -12.67
N ALA A 10 10.63 -27.40 -13.16
CA ALA A 10 11.11 -27.12 -14.50
C ALA A 10 10.11 -27.69 -15.51
N MET A 11 9.15 -26.86 -15.96
CA MET A 11 8.33 -27.17 -17.12
C MET A 11 9.09 -26.81 -18.39
N SER A 12 9.81 -27.79 -18.94
CA SER A 12 10.25 -27.78 -20.33
C SER A 12 9.02 -27.97 -21.24
N TRP A 13 8.49 -26.88 -21.80
CA TRP A 13 7.49 -26.95 -22.87
C TRP A 13 8.17 -26.77 -24.23
N LEU A 14 8.38 -27.91 -24.89
CA LEU A 14 8.61 -28.04 -26.31
C LEU A 14 7.26 -28.48 -26.94
N CYS A 15 6.42 -27.51 -27.30
CA CYS A 15 5.31 -27.74 -28.22
C CYS A 15 5.28 -26.62 -29.26
N ALA A 16 5.86 -26.92 -30.42
CA ALA A 16 5.51 -26.24 -31.67
C ALA A 16 4.09 -26.67 -32.05
N ALA A 17 3.14 -25.73 -31.99
CA ALA A 17 1.83 -25.88 -32.62
C ALA A 17 1.47 -24.57 -33.30
N CYS A 18 1.60 -24.55 -34.63
CA CYS A 18 1.02 -23.54 -35.49
C CYS A 18 -0.51 -23.64 -35.41
N GLY A 19 -1.17 -22.67 -34.77
CA GLY A 19 -2.62 -22.60 -34.67
C GLY A 19 -3.05 -21.15 -34.56
N GLY A 20 -3.78 -20.67 -35.57
CA GLY A 20 -4.09 -19.27 -35.86
C GLY A 20 -4.34 -18.34 -34.66
N ASP A 21 -3.68 -17.18 -34.72
CA ASP A 21 -3.83 -16.02 -33.85
C ASP A 21 -5.29 -15.55 -33.84
N LYS A 22 -6.11 -16.13 -32.95
CA LYS A 22 -7.28 -15.41 -32.47
C LYS A 22 -6.75 -14.44 -31.44
N GLU A 23 -6.70 -13.16 -31.78
CA GLU A 23 -6.57 -12.09 -30.78
C GLU A 23 -7.67 -12.34 -29.74
N GLU A 24 -7.28 -12.91 -28.59
CA GLU A 24 -8.12 -12.94 -27.41
C GLU A 24 -8.34 -11.47 -27.04
N GLN A 25 -9.50 -10.95 -27.40
CA GLN A 25 -9.90 -9.61 -27.07
C GLN A 25 -9.88 -9.50 -25.54
N GLU A 26 -8.93 -8.72 -25.01
CA GLU A 26 -8.81 -8.51 -23.57
C GLU A 26 -10.16 -7.96 -23.08
N PRO A 27 -10.76 -8.57 -22.05
CA PRO A 27 -12.03 -8.09 -21.52
C PRO A 27 -11.89 -6.62 -21.14
N GLU A 28 -12.85 -5.79 -21.56
CA GLU A 28 -12.83 -4.37 -21.20
C GLU A 28 -12.72 -4.25 -19.67
N PRO A 29 -11.77 -3.43 -19.17
CA PRO A 29 -11.60 -3.28 -17.74
C PRO A 29 -12.91 -2.76 -17.13
N GLY A 30 -13.40 -3.48 -16.13
CA GLY A 30 -14.56 -3.05 -15.36
C GLY A 30 -14.36 -1.66 -14.73
N PRO A 31 -15.43 -1.02 -14.22
CA PRO A 31 -15.32 0.29 -13.59
C PRO A 31 -14.31 0.26 -12.44
N ASN A 32 -13.34 1.20 -12.44
CA ASN A 32 -12.35 1.35 -11.37
C ASN A 32 -13.05 1.81 -10.07
N PRO A 33 -13.18 0.94 -9.05
CA PRO A 33 -13.90 1.28 -7.82
C PRO A 33 -13.15 2.33 -7.01
N ALA A 34 -11.82 2.37 -7.08
CA ALA A 34 -11.00 3.35 -6.38
C ALA A 34 -11.20 4.76 -6.93
N ALA A 35 -11.22 4.93 -8.25
CA ALA A 35 -11.52 6.22 -8.88
C ALA A 35 -12.90 6.74 -8.45
N THR A 36 -13.92 5.88 -8.51
CA THR A 36 -15.29 6.22 -8.07
C THR A 36 -15.31 6.63 -6.59
N LYS A 37 -14.62 5.89 -5.73
CA LYS A 37 -14.53 6.19 -4.29
C LYS A 37 -13.79 7.49 -4.02
N LEU A 38 -12.66 7.73 -4.70
CA LEU A 38 -11.89 8.97 -4.59
C LEU A 38 -12.73 10.19 -4.98
N ASP A 39 -13.56 10.09 -6.02
CA ASP A 39 -14.44 11.17 -6.45
C ASP A 39 -15.55 11.49 -5.44
N SER A 40 -15.86 10.56 -4.52
CA SER A 40 -16.81 10.79 -3.43
C SER A 40 -16.21 11.54 -2.23
N PHE A 41 -14.89 11.57 -2.11
CA PHE A 41 -14.20 12.26 -1.02
C PHE A 41 -14.08 13.75 -1.32
N LYS A 42 -14.04 14.58 -0.26
CA LYS A 42 -13.72 16.00 -0.40
C LYS A 42 -12.28 16.17 -0.94
N LYS A 43 -11.97 17.35 -1.47
CA LYS A 43 -10.57 17.69 -1.77
C LYS A 43 -9.75 17.77 -0.49
N GLY A 44 -8.49 17.34 -0.56
CA GLY A 44 -7.52 17.50 0.51
C GLY A 44 -7.12 18.96 0.71
N SER A 45 -6.35 19.22 1.76
CA SER A 45 -5.71 20.52 2.00
C SER A 45 -4.22 20.42 1.68
N LEU A 46 -3.63 21.51 1.16
CA LEU A 46 -2.20 21.73 1.00
C LEU A 46 -1.85 23.20 1.32
N VAL A 47 -2.51 23.80 2.32
CA VAL A 47 -2.35 25.24 2.62
C VAL A 47 -1.37 25.51 3.75
N THR A 48 -0.92 24.47 4.45
CA THR A 48 0.01 24.56 5.58
C THR A 48 1.14 23.54 5.45
N GLY A 49 2.24 23.75 6.19
CA GLY A 49 3.29 22.74 6.31
C GLY A 49 2.82 21.44 6.95
N GLU A 50 1.84 21.48 7.87
CA GLU A 50 1.23 20.27 8.46
C GLU A 50 0.50 19.45 7.39
N ASP A 51 -0.25 20.11 6.51
CA ASP A 51 -0.94 19.45 5.40
C ASP A 51 0.05 18.83 4.40
N ALA A 52 1.08 19.58 4.00
CA ALA A 52 2.12 19.09 3.08
C ALA A 52 2.85 17.89 3.68
N ARG A 53 3.22 17.96 4.96
CA ARG A 53 3.85 16.86 5.71
C ARG A 53 2.94 15.63 5.77
N TYR A 54 1.67 15.81 6.12
CA TYR A 54 0.71 14.71 6.20
C TYR A 54 0.64 13.90 4.90
N TRP A 55 0.61 14.59 3.76
CA TRP A 55 0.52 13.96 2.45
C TRP A 55 1.85 13.42 1.93
N ALA A 56 2.96 14.11 2.18
CA ALA A 56 4.31 13.65 1.82
C ALA A 56 4.63 12.27 2.44
N LEU A 57 4.19 12.05 3.69
CA LEU A 57 4.31 10.78 4.40
C LEU A 57 3.51 9.61 3.81
N LYS A 58 2.65 9.84 2.81
CA LYS A 58 1.68 8.85 2.34
C LYS A 58 1.67 8.65 0.84
N ALA A 59 1.91 9.73 0.09
CA ALA A 59 1.57 9.78 -1.32
C ALA A 59 2.77 9.60 -2.26
N SER A 60 4.00 9.49 -1.74
CA SER A 60 5.14 9.16 -2.58
C SER A 60 5.06 7.73 -3.11
N ALA A 61 5.66 7.46 -4.27
CA ALA A 61 5.67 6.15 -4.89
C ALA A 61 6.12 5.00 -3.97
N PRO A 62 7.23 5.10 -3.19
CA PRO A 62 7.60 4.03 -2.27
C PRO A 62 6.60 3.86 -1.12
N ASN A 63 6.04 4.96 -0.58
CA ASN A 63 5.02 4.88 0.47
C ASN A 63 3.74 4.17 -0.02
N ILE A 64 3.29 4.50 -1.23
CA ILE A 64 2.16 3.85 -1.90
C ILE A 64 2.46 2.37 -2.19
N TYR A 65 3.66 2.05 -2.66
CA TYR A 65 4.08 0.66 -2.91
C TYR A 65 4.10 -0.16 -1.60
N THR A 66 4.65 0.38 -0.51
CA THR A 66 4.70 -0.28 0.80
C THR A 66 3.30 -0.55 1.35
N LEU A 67 2.39 0.43 1.26
CA LEU A 67 0.99 0.26 1.64
C LEU A 67 0.38 -0.96 0.94
N VAL A 68 0.64 -1.10 -0.35
CA VAL A 68 0.06 -2.15 -1.19
C VAL A 68 0.72 -3.51 -1.03
N ASN A 69 2.04 -3.54 -0.81
CA ASN A 69 2.72 -4.78 -0.45
C ASN A 69 2.17 -5.34 0.88
N THR A 70 1.65 -4.49 1.76
CA THR A 70 0.93 -4.96 2.96
C THR A 70 -0.40 -5.63 2.59
N VAL A 71 -1.13 -5.10 1.62
CA VAL A 71 -2.40 -5.66 1.15
C VAL A 71 -2.22 -7.04 0.52
N SER A 72 -1.16 -7.24 -0.26
CA SER A 72 -0.85 -8.57 -0.82
C SER A 72 -0.50 -9.57 0.28
N LEU A 73 0.21 -9.14 1.32
CA LEU A 73 0.57 -9.97 2.48
C LEU A 73 -0.65 -10.37 3.33
N ILE A 74 -1.71 -9.57 3.41
CA ILE A 74 -2.93 -9.95 4.15
C ILE A 74 -3.54 -11.25 3.62
N SER A 75 -3.34 -11.57 2.34
CA SER A 75 -3.76 -12.86 1.79
C SER A 75 -3.05 -14.07 2.42
N SER A 76 -2.01 -13.86 3.23
CA SER A 76 -1.27 -14.89 3.97
C SER A 76 -1.60 -14.96 5.48
N GLY A 77 -2.39 -14.00 6.00
CA GLY A 77 -2.69 -13.88 7.42
C GLY A 77 -2.68 -12.42 7.92
N PRO A 78 -3.42 -12.10 9.00
CA PRO A 78 -3.38 -10.78 9.63
C PRO A 78 -2.05 -10.51 10.36
N ASP A 79 -1.29 -11.56 10.67
CA ASP A 79 -0.05 -11.50 11.42
C ASP A 79 0.91 -12.55 10.86
N SER A 80 2.02 -12.10 10.27
CA SER A 80 3.03 -12.98 9.68
C SER A 80 3.75 -13.87 10.71
N SER A 81 3.59 -13.59 12.01
CA SER A 81 4.10 -14.44 13.08
C SER A 81 3.18 -15.62 13.43
N ARG A 82 1.93 -15.60 12.99
CA ARG A 82 0.97 -16.69 13.24
C ARG A 82 1.09 -17.74 12.15
N GLU A 83 1.01 -19.00 12.56
CA GLU A 83 0.92 -20.11 11.62
C GLU A 83 -0.43 -20.05 10.91
N ALA A 84 -0.39 -19.93 9.58
CA ALA A 84 -1.58 -19.93 8.73
C ALA A 84 -2.49 -21.13 9.05
N ASP A 85 -3.79 -20.88 9.14
CA ASP A 85 -4.77 -21.94 9.29
C ASP A 85 -5.04 -22.55 7.89
N PRO A 86 -4.74 -23.84 7.66
CA PRO A 86 -4.96 -24.44 6.35
C PRO A 86 -6.45 -24.50 5.94
N ALA A 87 -7.38 -24.26 6.88
CA ALA A 87 -8.80 -24.21 6.60
C ALA A 87 -9.31 -22.79 6.25
N CYS A 88 -8.55 -21.72 6.53
CA CYS A 88 -9.01 -20.33 6.43
C CYS A 88 -7.90 -19.32 6.08
N PRO A 89 -8.09 -18.48 5.04
CA PRO A 89 -9.17 -18.51 4.06
C PRO A 89 -9.12 -19.79 3.20
N VAL A 90 -10.25 -20.18 2.61
CA VAL A 90 -10.30 -21.36 1.74
C VAL A 90 -9.59 -21.04 0.43
N GLU A 91 -8.50 -21.74 0.15
CA GLU A 91 -7.72 -21.57 -1.06
C GLU A 91 -8.00 -22.69 -2.09
N THR A 92 -8.20 -22.30 -3.34
CA THR A 92 -8.30 -23.22 -4.47
C THR A 92 -7.44 -22.74 -5.62
N GLN A 93 -6.65 -23.62 -6.20
CA GLN A 93 -5.75 -23.31 -7.31
C GLN A 93 -6.23 -23.95 -8.61
N GLN A 94 -6.27 -23.16 -9.69
CA GLN A 94 -6.64 -23.57 -11.04
C GLN A 94 -5.59 -23.04 -12.03
N GLY A 95 -4.58 -23.87 -12.32
CA GLY A 95 -3.46 -23.46 -13.17
C GLY A 95 -2.67 -22.31 -12.54
N LEU A 96 -2.64 -21.16 -13.22
CA LEU A 96 -1.95 -19.94 -12.77
C LEU A 96 -2.85 -18.98 -11.97
N VAL A 97 -4.05 -19.44 -11.59
CA VAL A 97 -5.01 -18.66 -10.81
C VAL A 97 -5.19 -19.31 -9.44
N THR A 98 -5.02 -18.54 -8.39
CA THR A 98 -5.30 -18.92 -7.00
C THR A 98 -6.49 -18.10 -6.53
N HIS A 99 -7.57 -18.75 -6.12
CA HIS A 99 -8.71 -18.11 -5.50
C HIS A 99 -8.66 -18.34 -4.00
N LYS A 100 -8.77 -17.27 -3.21
CA LYS A 100 -8.94 -17.33 -1.76
C LYS A 100 -10.30 -16.77 -1.41
N LYS A 101 -11.07 -17.51 -0.62
CA LYS A 101 -12.43 -17.16 -0.23
C LYS A 101 -12.57 -17.15 1.28
N GLY A 102 -13.10 -16.06 1.83
CA GLY A 102 -13.55 -15.96 3.21
C GLY A 102 -14.86 -16.72 3.44
N GLY A 103 -15.58 -16.34 4.49
CA GLY A 103 -16.77 -17.04 4.99
C GLY A 103 -16.43 -18.14 6.00
N CYS A 104 -15.26 -18.04 6.64
CA CYS A 104 -14.80 -18.98 7.65
C CYS A 104 -14.03 -18.26 8.76
N THR A 105 -13.87 -18.91 9.91
CA THR A 105 -13.16 -18.38 11.08
C THR A 105 -11.96 -19.26 11.35
N ASP A 106 -10.77 -18.66 11.46
CA ASP A 106 -9.55 -19.40 11.74
C ASP A 106 -9.45 -19.86 13.22
N LYS A 107 -8.46 -20.69 13.52
CA LYS A 107 -8.15 -21.18 14.88
C LYS A 107 -7.89 -20.08 15.92
N TYR A 108 -7.67 -18.83 15.49
CA TYR A 108 -7.45 -17.66 16.36
C TYR A 108 -8.71 -16.81 16.54
N GLY A 109 -9.84 -17.20 15.93
CA GLY A 109 -11.10 -16.45 16.02
C GLY A 109 -11.20 -15.29 15.02
N VAL A 110 -10.31 -15.21 14.03
CA VAL A 110 -10.38 -14.20 12.97
C VAL A 110 -11.34 -14.68 11.89
N GLU A 111 -12.40 -13.91 11.63
CA GLU A 111 -13.35 -14.16 10.55
C GLU A 111 -12.79 -13.59 9.25
N TRP A 112 -12.54 -14.45 8.28
CA TRP A 112 -12.16 -14.04 6.93
C TRP A 112 -13.41 -13.75 6.11
N VAL A 113 -13.42 -12.66 5.35
CA VAL A 113 -14.57 -12.22 4.53
C VAL A 113 -14.16 -12.00 3.07
N GLY A 114 -15.17 -11.97 2.18
CA GLY A 114 -15.00 -11.70 0.75
C GLY A 114 -14.20 -12.74 -0.03
N ALA A 115 -13.61 -12.33 -1.14
CA ALA A 115 -12.75 -13.17 -1.97
C ALA A 115 -11.64 -12.38 -2.67
N VAL A 116 -10.48 -13.00 -2.83
CA VAL A 116 -9.39 -12.49 -3.66
C VAL A 116 -9.02 -13.53 -4.71
N GLU A 117 -8.83 -13.06 -5.94
CA GLU A 117 -8.23 -13.84 -7.02
C GLU A 117 -6.81 -13.34 -7.27
N GLU A 118 -5.85 -14.24 -7.26
CA GLU A 118 -4.46 -14.01 -7.63
C GLU A 118 -4.18 -14.72 -8.95
N LYS A 119 -3.84 -13.95 -9.98
CA LYS A 119 -3.54 -14.46 -11.33
C LYS A 119 -2.10 -14.15 -11.71
N ILE A 120 -1.34 -15.18 -12.07
CA ILE A 120 0.00 -15.06 -12.64
C ILE A 120 -0.13 -15.04 -14.16
N ASN A 121 0.29 -13.93 -14.79
CA ASN A 121 0.31 -13.78 -16.24
C ASN A 121 1.55 -14.44 -16.85
N ALA A 122 1.52 -14.74 -18.15
CA ALA A 122 2.62 -15.41 -18.85
C ALA A 122 3.98 -14.69 -18.74
N GLY A 123 3.97 -13.36 -18.54
CA GLY A 123 5.17 -12.54 -18.30
C GLY A 123 5.66 -12.51 -16.84
N GLY A 124 5.09 -13.32 -15.95
CA GLY A 124 5.44 -13.35 -14.52
C GLY A 124 4.85 -12.21 -13.69
N GLY A 125 4.04 -11.34 -14.30
CA GLY A 125 3.26 -10.34 -13.56
C GLY A 125 2.13 -11.01 -12.77
N ILE A 126 1.80 -10.42 -11.61
CA ILE A 126 0.76 -10.91 -10.71
C ILE A 126 -0.36 -9.86 -10.67
N VAL A 127 -1.60 -10.32 -10.81
CA VAL A 127 -2.80 -9.49 -10.64
C VAL A 127 -3.60 -10.03 -9.47
N TYR A 128 -3.83 -9.20 -8.45
CA TYR A 128 -4.76 -9.47 -7.38
C TYR A 128 -6.06 -8.71 -7.66
N THR A 129 -7.20 -9.41 -7.56
CA THR A 129 -8.53 -8.82 -7.66
C THR A 129 -9.30 -9.10 -6.38
N TYR A 130 -9.61 -8.06 -5.63
CA TYR A 130 -10.29 -8.11 -4.33
C TYR A 130 -11.77 -7.79 -4.50
N SER A 131 -12.61 -8.61 -3.88
CA SER A 131 -14.05 -8.39 -3.76
C SER A 131 -14.46 -8.54 -2.30
N GLY A 132 -14.53 -7.40 -1.60
CA GLY A 132 -14.81 -7.30 -0.18
C GLY A 132 -13.92 -8.19 0.68
N PHE A 133 -12.68 -8.47 0.25
CA PHE A 133 -11.81 -9.44 0.92
C PHE A 133 -11.05 -8.83 2.08
N GLY A 134 -10.95 -9.57 3.17
CA GLY A 134 -10.20 -9.13 4.34
C GLY A 134 -10.60 -9.92 5.56
N PHE A 135 -10.58 -9.27 6.72
CA PHE A 135 -10.85 -9.94 7.99
C PHE A 135 -11.59 -9.08 9.00
N ARG A 136 -12.16 -9.75 10.00
CA ARG A 136 -12.74 -9.19 11.21
C ARG A 136 -12.20 -9.97 12.39
N GLU A 137 -11.73 -9.27 13.41
CA GLU A 137 -11.20 -9.90 14.61
C GLU A 137 -11.80 -9.26 15.87
N PRO A 138 -12.11 -10.07 16.89
CA PRO A 138 -12.54 -9.55 18.18
C PRO A 138 -11.36 -8.91 18.91
N VAL A 139 -11.54 -7.69 19.38
CA VAL A 139 -10.60 -6.96 20.24
C VAL A 139 -11.21 -6.83 21.62
N ALA A 140 -10.53 -7.35 22.63
CA ALA A 140 -10.90 -7.15 24.03
C ALA A 140 -10.49 -5.74 24.49
N CYS A 141 -11.42 -5.02 25.09
CA CYS A 141 -11.24 -3.65 25.56
C CYS A 141 -12.21 -3.39 26.72
N ASP A 142 -11.79 -2.72 27.81
CA ASP A 142 -12.66 -2.34 28.94
C ASP A 142 -13.66 -3.43 29.42
N GLY A 143 -13.23 -4.70 29.49
CA GLY A 143 -14.10 -5.83 29.86
C GLY A 143 -15.20 -6.20 28.85
N LYS A 144 -15.19 -5.60 27.66
CA LYS A 144 -16.06 -5.84 26.51
C LYS A 144 -15.25 -6.37 25.33
N THR A 145 -15.96 -6.66 24.25
CA THR A 145 -15.38 -7.03 22.96
C THR A 145 -15.95 -6.11 21.89
N ALA A 146 -15.08 -5.54 21.07
CA ALA A 146 -15.45 -4.84 19.84
C ALA A 146 -14.80 -5.56 18.64
N THR A 147 -15.21 -5.21 17.43
CA THR A 147 -14.69 -5.84 16.22
C THR A 147 -13.79 -4.86 15.48
N HIS A 148 -12.52 -5.24 15.33
CA HIS A 148 -11.63 -4.63 14.36
C HIS A 148 -11.88 -5.28 13.00
N SER A 149 -11.88 -4.51 11.92
CA SER A 149 -12.02 -5.07 10.58
C SER A 149 -11.23 -4.29 9.55
N LEU A 150 -10.81 -4.97 8.50
CA LEU A 150 -10.13 -4.39 7.35
C LEU A 150 -10.52 -5.16 6.10
N VAL A 151 -11.08 -4.44 5.12
CA VAL A 151 -11.66 -5.01 3.89
C VAL A 151 -11.17 -4.24 2.67
N TYR A 152 -10.91 -4.97 1.60
CA TYR A 152 -10.38 -4.47 0.33
C TYR A 152 -11.33 -4.77 -0.83
N ASP A 153 -11.45 -3.80 -1.73
CA ASP A 153 -12.12 -3.93 -3.01
C ASP A 153 -11.26 -3.33 -4.12
N GLY A 154 -11.27 -3.93 -5.31
CA GLY A 154 -10.55 -3.44 -6.49
C GLY A 154 -9.39 -4.33 -6.92
N SER A 155 -8.31 -3.76 -7.44
CA SER A 155 -7.21 -4.54 -8.01
C SER A 155 -5.81 -3.99 -7.73
N LEU A 156 -4.85 -4.91 -7.77
CA LEU A 156 -3.42 -4.64 -7.71
C LEU A 156 -2.76 -5.42 -8.83
N THR A 157 -2.08 -4.73 -9.74
CA THR A 157 -1.22 -5.35 -10.75
C THR A 157 0.23 -5.07 -10.42
N MET A 158 1.07 -6.11 -10.41
CA MET A 158 2.51 -6.00 -10.26
C MET A 158 3.16 -6.71 -11.44
N SER A 159 4.16 -6.09 -12.07
CA SER A 159 5.01 -6.75 -13.05
C SER A 159 6.45 -6.69 -12.59
N SER A 160 7.17 -7.80 -12.70
CA SER A 160 8.56 -7.90 -12.28
C SER A 160 9.43 -8.23 -13.49
N GLY A 161 10.12 -7.21 -14.02
CA GLY A 161 11.26 -7.39 -14.92
C GLY A 161 12.57 -7.49 -14.13
N MET A 162 13.65 -7.94 -14.78
CA MET A 162 14.96 -8.09 -14.12
C MET A 162 15.53 -6.80 -13.52
N LYS A 163 15.14 -5.63 -14.06
CA LYS A 163 15.63 -4.31 -13.64
C LYS A 163 14.53 -3.31 -13.35
N LEU A 164 13.32 -3.57 -13.84
CA LEU A 164 12.19 -2.67 -13.76
C LEU A 164 11.02 -3.46 -13.22
N GLN A 165 10.52 -3.04 -12.08
CA GLN A 165 9.25 -3.49 -11.54
C GLN A 165 8.23 -2.37 -11.76
N THR A 166 7.04 -2.71 -12.23
CA THR A 166 5.93 -1.76 -12.30
C THR A 166 4.79 -2.23 -11.42
N PHE A 167 3.98 -1.28 -10.95
CA PHE A 167 2.78 -1.56 -10.19
C PHE A 167 1.64 -0.61 -10.59
N SER A 168 0.41 -1.11 -10.51
CA SER A 168 -0.82 -0.34 -10.67
C SER A 168 -1.80 -0.76 -9.60
N ILE A 169 -2.40 0.21 -8.95
CA ILE A 169 -3.18 0.06 -7.73
C ILE A 169 -4.50 0.76 -7.95
N GLN A 170 -5.58 0.04 -7.76
CA GLN A 170 -6.95 0.54 -7.84
C GLN A 170 -7.71 -0.07 -6.66
N LEU A 171 -7.42 0.39 -5.44
CA LEU A 171 -7.94 -0.19 -4.21
C LEU A 171 -8.84 0.77 -3.44
N VAL A 172 -9.93 0.23 -2.92
CA VAL A 172 -10.73 0.81 -1.83
C VAL A 172 -10.44 0.00 -0.58
N MET A 173 -10.22 0.69 0.53
CA MET A 173 -9.95 0.09 1.83
C MET A 173 -10.95 0.65 2.84
N ASP A 174 -11.74 -0.23 3.43
CA ASP A 174 -12.66 0.10 4.51
C ASP A 174 -12.21 -0.63 5.77
N ALA A 175 -12.05 0.13 6.85
CA ALA A 175 -11.59 -0.37 8.14
C ALA A 175 -12.50 0.08 9.28
N VAL A 176 -12.55 -0.72 10.33
CA VAL A 176 -13.09 -0.33 11.62
C VAL A 176 -11.98 -0.54 12.63
N THR A 177 -11.47 0.55 13.20
CA THR A 177 -10.47 0.51 14.26
C THR A 177 -11.14 0.48 15.63
N VAL A 178 -10.45 -0.09 16.62
CA VAL A 178 -10.95 -0.20 18.00
C VAL A 178 -9.91 0.42 18.93
N ASP A 179 -10.32 1.41 19.73
CA ASP A 179 -9.53 1.89 20.85
C ASP A 179 -9.56 0.86 21.99
N SER A 180 -8.41 0.26 22.28
CA SER A 180 -8.30 -0.84 23.26
C SER A 180 -8.58 -0.42 24.71
N GLY A 181 -8.50 0.88 25.02
CA GLY A 181 -8.78 1.41 26.36
C GLY A 181 -10.25 1.73 26.60
N THR A 182 -11.00 2.09 25.55
CA THR A 182 -12.37 2.62 25.67
C THR A 182 -13.43 1.83 24.90
N CYS A 183 -13.02 0.89 24.05
CA CYS A 183 -13.88 0.23 23.04
C CYS A 183 -14.55 1.17 22.06
N ALA A 184 -14.12 2.43 21.94
CA ALA A 184 -14.62 3.29 20.89
C ALA A 184 -14.19 2.71 19.53
N THR A 185 -15.13 2.65 18.60
CA THR A 185 -14.84 2.24 17.22
C THR A 185 -14.83 3.45 16.30
N GLU A 186 -13.96 3.41 15.29
CA GLU A 186 -13.89 4.43 14.26
C GLU A 186 -13.87 3.74 12.89
N ALA A 187 -14.82 4.12 12.04
CA ALA A 187 -14.84 3.68 10.65
C ALA A 187 -13.93 4.58 9.83
N VAL A 188 -12.94 3.98 9.16
CA VAL A 188 -11.98 4.66 8.29
C VAL A 188 -12.17 4.12 6.89
N SER A 189 -12.22 5.02 5.91
CA SER A 189 -12.33 4.66 4.50
C SER A 189 -11.28 5.40 3.70
N SER A 190 -10.57 4.69 2.85
CA SER A 190 -9.52 5.23 1.99
C SER A 190 -9.55 4.58 0.61
N ALA A 191 -8.95 5.24 -0.36
CA ALA A 191 -8.83 4.73 -1.72
C ALA A 191 -7.52 5.19 -2.35
N VAL A 192 -7.01 4.37 -3.26
CA VAL A 192 -5.77 4.59 -3.99
C VAL A 192 -5.97 4.20 -5.45
N ASP A 193 -5.72 5.13 -6.35
CA ASP A 193 -5.67 4.93 -7.79
C ASP A 193 -4.32 5.44 -8.29
N TYR A 194 -3.32 4.56 -8.36
CA TYR A 194 -1.92 4.94 -8.50
C TYR A 194 -1.14 3.94 -9.34
N GLN A 195 -0.23 4.45 -10.17
CA GLN A 195 0.70 3.64 -10.95
C GLN A 195 2.12 4.09 -10.70
N GLY A 196 3.06 3.16 -10.71
CA GLY A 196 4.45 3.47 -10.49
C GLY A 196 5.39 2.39 -10.94
N SER A 197 6.67 2.66 -10.72
CA SER A 197 7.75 1.75 -11.03
C SER A 197 8.90 1.93 -10.06
N THR A 198 9.65 0.87 -9.87
CA THR A 198 10.97 0.91 -9.23
C THR A 198 11.99 0.27 -10.14
N THR A 199 13.17 0.89 -10.23
CA THR A 199 14.34 0.30 -10.85
C THR A 199 15.41 0.07 -9.80
N SER A 200 15.85 -1.18 -9.66
CA SER A 200 16.95 -1.57 -8.79
C SER A 200 18.03 -2.28 -9.61
N GLU A 201 19.28 -2.15 -9.19
CA GLU A 201 20.39 -2.92 -9.75
C GLU A 201 20.41 -4.33 -9.14
N GLY A 202 19.45 -5.17 -9.55
CA GLY A 202 19.29 -6.54 -9.06
C GLY A 202 18.48 -6.64 -7.77
N SER A 203 18.60 -7.77 -7.08
CA SER A 203 17.88 -8.08 -5.83
C SER A 203 18.60 -7.60 -4.56
N ASP A 204 19.74 -6.94 -4.73
CA ASP A 204 20.60 -6.48 -3.64
C ASP A 204 20.07 -5.16 -3.08
N GLN A 205 19.50 -5.21 -1.88
CA GLN A 205 18.95 -4.01 -1.20
C GLN A 205 20.04 -3.03 -0.74
N SER A 206 21.32 -3.41 -0.81
CA SER A 206 22.42 -2.45 -0.62
C SER A 206 22.60 -1.51 -1.82
N LYS A 207 21.93 -1.78 -2.95
CA LYS A 207 21.97 -0.91 -4.13
C LYS A 207 20.86 0.13 -4.09
N PRO A 208 21.12 1.33 -4.64
CA PRO A 208 20.08 2.34 -4.76
C PRO A 208 18.92 1.83 -5.61
N SER A 209 17.71 2.18 -5.20
CA SER A 209 16.48 1.94 -5.95
C SER A 209 15.85 3.28 -6.32
N THR A 210 15.46 3.44 -7.58
CA THR A 210 14.83 4.67 -8.09
C THR A 210 13.34 4.44 -8.30
N TRP A 211 12.53 5.29 -7.68
CA TRP A 211 11.09 5.20 -7.69
C TRP A 211 10.47 6.31 -8.54
N ASN A 212 9.46 5.94 -9.30
CA ASN A 212 8.64 6.84 -10.09
C ASN A 212 7.18 6.45 -9.93
N GLY A 213 6.26 7.41 -10.03
CA GLY A 213 4.85 7.08 -10.09
C GLY A 213 3.95 8.30 -10.03
N SER A 214 2.68 8.07 -10.32
CA SER A 214 1.65 9.11 -10.22
C SER A 214 0.28 8.51 -10.00
N GLY A 215 -0.59 9.31 -9.40
CA GLY A 215 -1.97 8.91 -9.15
C GLY A 215 -2.65 9.75 -8.09
N ARG A 216 -3.68 9.17 -7.49
CA ARG A 216 -4.49 9.77 -6.43
C ARG A 216 -4.54 8.87 -5.23
N ILE A 217 -4.51 9.49 -4.06
CA ILE A 217 -4.76 8.84 -2.78
C ILE A 217 -5.71 9.73 -1.99
N GLY A 218 -6.61 9.11 -1.23
CA GLY A 218 -7.52 9.85 -0.39
C GLY A 218 -8.07 9.05 0.76
N TYR A 219 -8.55 9.79 1.75
CA TYR A 219 -9.23 9.29 2.94
C TYR A 219 -10.51 10.09 3.13
N ALA A 220 -11.55 9.46 3.65
CA ALA A 220 -12.85 10.10 3.80
C ALA A 220 -12.82 11.37 4.68
N ASP A 221 -11.94 11.41 5.68
CA ASP A 221 -11.82 12.46 6.69
C ASP A 221 -10.89 13.62 6.28
N THR A 222 -9.82 13.33 5.54
CA THR A 222 -8.79 14.29 5.13
C THR A 222 -8.90 14.72 3.67
N GLY A 223 -9.60 13.97 2.83
CA GLY A 223 -9.86 14.29 1.43
C GLY A 223 -8.93 13.59 0.45
N VAL A 224 -8.81 14.13 -0.76
CA VAL A 224 -8.02 13.57 -1.87
C VAL A 224 -6.95 14.54 -2.34
N ILE A 225 -5.80 13.98 -2.68
CA ILE A 225 -4.76 14.66 -3.43
C ILE A 225 -4.35 13.82 -4.65
N SER A 226 -3.74 14.47 -5.63
CA SER A 226 -2.93 13.79 -6.64
C SER A 226 -1.46 13.92 -6.26
N ALA A 227 -0.68 12.87 -6.51
CA ALA A 227 0.75 12.87 -6.27
C ALA A 227 1.51 12.39 -7.51
N GLU A 228 2.72 12.91 -7.67
CA GLU A 228 3.67 12.51 -8.70
C GLU A 228 5.07 12.44 -8.10
N THR A 229 5.65 11.25 -8.05
CA THR A 229 7.04 11.01 -7.63
C THR A 229 7.91 10.87 -8.87
N ARG A 230 9.01 11.63 -8.89
CA ARG A 230 10.02 11.57 -9.95
C ARG A 230 11.40 11.31 -9.36
N ASP A 231 12.00 10.23 -9.84
CA ASP A 231 13.37 9.82 -9.52
C ASP A 231 13.68 9.86 -8.02
N GLU A 232 12.74 9.42 -7.16
CA GLU A 232 12.98 9.29 -5.72
C GLU A 232 13.94 8.12 -5.49
N VAL A 233 15.17 8.41 -5.08
CA VAL A 233 16.20 7.39 -4.91
C VAL A 233 16.34 7.03 -3.44
N THR A 234 16.25 5.75 -3.11
CA THR A 234 16.41 5.22 -1.75
C THR A 234 17.67 4.37 -1.67
N HIS A 235 18.49 4.57 -0.64
CA HIS A 235 19.72 3.78 -0.41
C HIS A 235 20.09 3.75 1.07
N SER A 236 19.77 2.66 1.78
CA SER A 236 19.91 2.58 3.24
C SER A 236 21.33 2.78 3.76
N GLU A 237 22.37 2.36 3.03
CA GLU A 237 23.77 2.61 3.46
C GLU A 237 24.24 4.06 3.29
N VAL A 238 23.59 4.84 2.41
CA VAL A 238 23.91 6.27 2.21
C VAL A 238 23.03 7.10 3.13
N CYS A 239 21.72 6.84 3.10
CA CYS A 239 20.78 7.41 4.04
C CYS A 239 19.66 6.42 4.39
N ALA A 240 19.57 6.07 5.66
CA ALA A 240 18.57 5.14 6.16
C ALA A 240 17.25 5.83 6.52
N SER A 241 17.30 7.12 6.89
CA SER A 241 16.16 7.89 7.38
C SER A 241 15.27 8.42 6.24
N GLU A 242 15.83 8.77 5.08
CA GLU A 242 15.10 9.41 3.97
C GLU A 242 15.66 9.07 2.58
N ALA A 243 15.05 9.63 1.53
CA ALA A 243 15.51 9.47 0.15
C ALA A 243 16.77 10.30 -0.06
N ILE A 244 17.73 9.73 -0.80
CA ILE A 244 18.98 10.42 -1.09
C ILE A 244 18.78 11.54 -2.12
N SER A 245 17.75 11.44 -2.97
CA SER A 245 17.42 12.44 -3.99
C SER A 245 16.03 12.21 -4.58
N GLY A 246 15.63 13.09 -5.48
CA GLY A 246 14.36 13.03 -6.22
C GLY A 246 13.33 13.99 -5.67
N LYS A 247 12.09 13.85 -6.13
CA LYS A 247 11.00 14.72 -5.66
C LYS A 247 9.63 14.07 -5.70
N THR A 248 8.75 14.53 -4.82
CA THR A 248 7.31 14.25 -4.88
C THR A 248 6.54 15.56 -4.99
N THR A 249 5.70 15.67 -6.01
CA THR A 249 4.77 16.79 -6.21
C THR A 249 3.38 16.38 -5.77
N LEU A 250 2.77 17.16 -4.89
CA LEU A 250 1.43 16.97 -4.36
C LEU A 250 0.54 18.08 -4.92
N THR A 251 -0.66 17.74 -5.41
CA THR A 251 -1.60 18.72 -5.96
C THR A 251 -3.02 18.49 -5.47
N THR A 252 -3.69 19.56 -5.08
CA THR A 252 -5.12 19.56 -4.76
C THR A 252 -5.67 20.98 -4.76
N ASP A 253 -6.91 21.14 -5.18
CA ASP A 253 -7.63 22.43 -5.19
C ASP A 253 -6.86 23.65 -5.74
N GLY A 254 -5.99 23.43 -6.74
CA GLY A 254 -5.14 24.47 -7.33
C GLY A 254 -3.84 24.75 -6.59
N HIS A 255 -3.65 24.19 -5.40
CA HIS A 255 -2.38 24.22 -4.66
C HIS A 255 -1.42 23.13 -5.15
N ARG A 256 -0.13 23.45 -5.12
CA ARG A 256 0.98 22.57 -5.51
C ARG A 256 2.06 22.63 -4.44
N ALA A 257 2.26 21.54 -3.72
CA ALA A 257 3.42 21.36 -2.86
C ALA A 257 4.48 20.51 -3.57
N GLU A 258 5.74 20.92 -3.51
CA GLU A 258 6.87 20.15 -4.04
C GLU A 258 7.81 19.79 -2.90
N ILE A 259 8.03 18.49 -2.69
CA ILE A 259 8.93 17.93 -1.69
C ILE A 259 10.19 17.50 -2.41
N GLN A 260 11.33 18.08 -2.03
CA GLN A 260 12.64 17.81 -2.60
C GLN A 260 13.47 17.04 -1.58
N TYR A 261 13.92 15.84 -1.94
CA TYR A 261 14.77 15.03 -1.08
C TYR A 261 16.25 15.34 -1.32
N ASP A 262 17.03 15.35 -0.25
CA ASP A 262 18.43 15.76 -0.22
C ASP A 262 19.31 14.92 0.73
N GLY A 263 18.87 13.71 1.08
CA GLY A 263 19.61 12.80 1.98
C GLY A 263 20.99 12.37 1.50
N ALA A 264 21.36 12.60 0.24
CA ALA A 264 22.75 12.44 -0.23
C ALA A 264 23.70 13.47 0.40
N THR A 265 23.19 14.64 0.76
CA THR A 265 23.95 15.75 1.35
C THR A 265 23.58 16.01 2.80
N ASP A 266 22.35 15.67 3.22
CA ASP A 266 21.82 15.98 4.54
C ASP A 266 21.07 14.79 5.18
N CYS A 267 21.78 13.68 5.37
CA CYS A 267 21.16 12.51 6.00
C CYS A 267 21.03 12.69 7.53
N GLU A 268 19.97 13.38 7.95
CA GLU A 268 19.66 13.57 9.36
C GLU A 268 18.75 12.45 9.91
N GLU A 269 18.89 12.12 11.20
CA GLU A 269 17.99 11.17 11.86
C GLU A 269 16.53 11.66 11.87
N THR A 270 16.34 12.98 11.81
CA THR A 270 15.04 13.66 11.76
C THR A 270 14.36 13.60 10.40
N ALA A 271 15.04 13.18 9.33
CA ALA A 271 14.52 13.12 7.95
C ALA A 271 13.88 14.46 7.51
N THR A 272 14.73 15.47 7.33
CA THR A 272 14.39 16.84 6.96
C THR A 272 14.46 17.00 5.45
N VAL A 273 13.40 17.55 4.85
CA VAL A 273 13.34 17.76 3.39
C VAL A 273 12.96 19.19 3.07
N GLN A 274 13.54 19.74 2.00
CA GLN A 274 13.15 21.06 1.49
C GLN A 274 11.79 20.99 0.79
N TRP A 275 10.96 22.02 0.97
CA TRP A 275 9.67 22.08 0.27
C TRP A 275 9.25 23.48 -0.18
N ASN A 276 8.48 23.48 -1.26
CA ASN A 276 7.85 24.67 -1.83
C ASN A 276 6.33 24.52 -1.82
N LEU A 277 5.61 25.63 -1.66
CA LEU A 277 4.17 25.72 -1.84
C LEU A 277 3.86 26.80 -2.87
N ASP A 278 3.15 26.42 -3.94
CA ASP A 278 2.72 27.31 -5.02
C ASP A 278 3.89 28.10 -5.64
N GLY A 279 5.06 27.47 -5.71
CA GLY A 279 6.30 28.04 -6.24
C GLY A 279 7.11 28.90 -5.25
N ALA A 280 6.63 29.10 -4.03
CA ALA A 280 7.35 29.80 -2.97
C ALA A 280 8.00 28.82 -1.99
N ALA A 281 9.29 29.02 -1.71
CA ALA A 281 10.02 28.23 -0.71
C ALA A 281 9.42 28.41 0.68
N GLN A 282 9.23 27.30 1.39
CA GLN A 282 8.63 27.25 2.72
C GLN A 282 9.62 26.81 3.81
N GLY A 283 10.83 26.39 3.44
CA GLY A 283 11.85 25.85 4.34
C GLY A 283 11.81 24.33 4.38
N GLU A 284 11.93 23.76 5.58
CA GLU A 284 12.06 22.31 5.81
C GLU A 284 10.78 21.68 6.36
N LEU A 285 10.54 20.41 6.01
CA LEU A 285 9.61 19.52 6.69
C LEU A 285 10.37 18.41 7.39
N GLU A 286 10.09 18.19 8.66
CA GLU A 286 10.69 17.11 9.45
C GLU A 286 9.91 15.80 9.35
N GLY A 287 10.61 14.68 9.49
CA GLY A 287 10.08 13.34 9.61
C GLY A 287 9.62 12.72 8.30
N ILE A 288 10.00 13.27 7.14
CA ILE A 288 9.64 12.73 5.83
C ILE A 288 10.55 11.55 5.50
N ALA A 289 10.28 10.42 6.14
CA ALA A 289 11.08 9.22 5.97
C ALA A 289 10.69 8.41 4.73
N CYS A 290 11.65 7.66 4.17
CA CYS A 290 11.38 6.66 3.14
C CYS A 290 10.98 5.34 3.77
N SER A 291 9.74 4.89 3.54
CA SER A 291 9.26 3.58 4.04
C SER A 291 9.91 2.36 3.39
N ALA A 292 10.77 2.55 2.38
CA ALA A 292 11.39 1.46 1.64
C ALA A 292 12.69 0.91 2.28
N SER A 293 13.40 1.71 3.08
CA SER A 293 14.73 1.35 3.62
C SER A 293 14.68 0.47 4.87
N ASN A 294 13.57 0.50 5.61
CA ASN A 294 13.32 -0.39 6.75
C ASN A 294 12.28 -1.42 6.33
N GLY A 295 12.74 -2.64 6.02
CA GLY A 295 11.87 -3.80 5.73
C GLY A 295 10.74 -3.94 6.75
N PRO A 296 9.68 -4.71 6.46
CA PRO A 296 8.35 -4.60 7.06
C PRO A 296 8.35 -4.87 8.58
N SER A 297 8.77 -3.87 9.34
CA SER A 297 8.27 -3.52 10.65
C SER A 297 7.18 -2.47 10.46
N LEU A 298 6.30 -2.74 9.46
CA LEU A 298 4.93 -2.27 9.44
C LEU A 298 4.23 -3.00 10.59
N ALA A 299 4.61 -2.60 11.79
CA ALA A 299 3.83 -2.84 12.97
C ALA A 299 2.44 -2.36 12.58
N MET A 300 1.48 -3.28 12.56
CA MET A 300 0.03 -3.11 12.42
C MET A 300 -0.52 -1.88 13.18
N TRP A 301 0.28 -1.35 14.11
CA TRP A 301 0.26 -0.02 14.71
C TRP A 301 0.23 1.16 13.75
N GLY A 302 0.64 1.08 12.49
CA GLY A 302 0.45 2.17 11.52
C GLY A 302 -1.03 2.46 11.29
N VAL A 303 -1.87 1.41 11.27
CA VAL A 303 -3.34 1.54 11.25
C VAL A 303 -3.87 1.97 12.64
N GLY A 304 -3.25 1.51 13.72
CA GLY A 304 -3.55 1.96 15.09
C GLY A 304 -3.16 3.42 15.42
N LEU A 305 -2.15 3.97 14.75
CA LEU A 305 -1.64 5.34 14.95
C LEU A 305 -2.53 6.40 14.30
N PHE A 306 -3.36 6.02 13.32
CA PHE A 306 -4.44 6.88 12.85
C PHE A 306 -5.46 7.17 13.96
N GLY A 307 -5.71 6.23 14.87
CA GLY A 307 -6.56 6.46 16.07
C GLY A 307 -5.91 7.40 17.09
N ALA A 308 -4.58 7.33 17.27
CA ALA A 308 -3.88 8.15 18.26
C ALA A 308 -3.77 9.64 17.85
N LEU A 309 -3.61 9.94 16.55
CA LEU A 309 -3.55 11.33 16.06
C LEU A 309 -4.93 12.01 16.05
N GLY A 310 -6.01 11.25 15.82
CA GLY A 310 -7.38 11.76 15.96
C GLY A 310 -7.72 12.19 17.40
N LEU A 311 -7.17 11.50 18.41
CA LEU A 311 -7.39 11.80 19.82
C LEU A 311 -6.68 13.08 20.29
N MET A 312 -5.54 13.46 19.70
CA MET A 312 -4.86 14.71 20.06
C MET A 312 -5.65 15.95 19.59
N ARG A 313 -6.37 15.86 18.46
CA ARG A 313 -7.21 16.97 17.95
C ARG A 313 -8.44 17.26 18.82
N ARG A 314 -8.97 16.27 19.55
CA ARG A 314 -10.12 16.49 20.47
C ARG A 314 -9.72 17.11 21.80
N ARG A 315 -8.46 16.94 22.25
CA ARG A 315 -8.00 17.53 23.52
C ARG A 315 -7.66 19.02 23.41
N ALA A 316 -7.34 19.52 22.22
CA ALA A 316 -7.07 20.94 21.98
C ALA A 316 -8.34 21.82 21.85
N ARG A 317 -9.54 21.23 21.85
CA ARG A 317 -10.83 21.96 21.75
C ARG A 317 -11.68 21.90 23.03
N ARG A 318 -11.09 21.57 24.18
CA ARG A 318 -11.74 21.68 25.50
C ARG A 318 -10.95 22.64 26.38
#